data_AF-A0AA47LZ26-F1
#
_entry.id   AF-A0AA47LZ26-F1
#
_cell.length_a   1.000
_cell.length_b   1.000
_cell.length_c   1.000
_cell.angle_alpha   90.00
_cell.angle_beta   90.00
_cell.angle_gamma   90.00
#
_symmetry.space_group_name_H-M   'P 1'
#
loop_
_entity.id
_entity.type
_entity.pdbx_description
1 polymer ?
#
loop_
_entity_poly.entity_id
_entity_poly.type
_entity_poly.pdbx_seq_one_letter_code
_entity_poly.pdbx_strand_id
1 'polypeptide(L)'
;MVSLFPVAIGTKLESLWPEGPADRFPCMSNFTAPSGTVLSPDYPEGYGNNMNCVWLIQSEPGSRIHLAFNDFDLEAPYDALTVKDGEGGEVAVIGRFSGAESPTHLTSSTNTLRLEFQADHSMSGRGFNITYSSFGHNECPDPGVPINARRFGDSFQLGGSVSVVCEDGFIKTQGAETITCQLDKGKVMWSGPIPKCEGKGAESGGPFGGYNRLLRAKSEHCATSPCWFLLLAAVTQILI
;
A
#
# COMPACT_ATOMS: atom_id res chain seq x y z
N MET A 1 58.32 -40.27 -22.04
CA MET A 1 57.73 -40.65 -23.34
C MET A 1 56.23 -40.49 -23.18
N VAL A 2 55.68 -39.41 -23.74
CA VAL A 2 54.32 -38.94 -23.45
C VAL A 2 53.35 -39.71 -24.34
N SER A 3 52.40 -40.40 -23.71
CA SER A 3 51.27 -41.05 -24.36
C SER A 3 50.29 -39.98 -24.89
N LEU A 4 49.88 -40.15 -26.14
CA LEU A 4 48.83 -39.37 -26.82
C LEU A 4 47.46 -39.78 -26.30
N PHE A 5 46.52 -38.84 -26.18
CA PHE A 5 45.15 -38.93 -26.75
C PHE A 5 44.52 -37.52 -26.84
N PRO A 6 43.66 -37.24 -27.84
CA PRO A 6 43.14 -35.92 -28.17
C PRO A 6 41.87 -35.60 -27.36
N VAL A 7 41.56 -34.33 -27.13
CA VAL A 7 40.26 -33.93 -26.58
C VAL A 7 39.67 -32.72 -27.33
N ALA A 8 38.58 -33.04 -28.01
CA ALA A 8 37.35 -32.29 -28.29
C ALA A 8 37.39 -30.77 -28.53
N ILE A 9 36.97 -30.41 -29.75
CA ILE A 9 36.34 -29.14 -30.10
C ILE A 9 35.00 -29.06 -29.34
N GLY A 10 34.81 -28.02 -28.53
CA GLY A 10 33.57 -27.77 -27.82
C GLY A 10 33.49 -26.31 -27.38
N THR A 11 32.68 -25.53 -28.09
CA THR A 11 32.36 -24.14 -27.81
C THR A 11 31.66 -24.02 -26.46
N LYS A 12 32.30 -23.38 -25.49
CA LYS A 12 31.60 -22.80 -24.33
C LYS A 12 32.10 -21.37 -24.17
N LEU A 13 31.26 -20.40 -24.56
CA LEU A 13 31.42 -19.04 -24.08
C LEU A 13 31.16 -19.09 -22.57
N GLU A 14 32.24 -19.06 -21.79
CA GLU A 14 32.16 -18.79 -20.36
C GLU A 14 31.72 -17.33 -20.19
N SER A 15 30.52 -17.18 -19.63
CA SER A 15 29.92 -15.90 -19.25
C SER A 15 30.79 -15.23 -18.18
N LEU A 16 31.45 -14.14 -18.54
CA LEU A 16 32.14 -13.24 -17.61
C LEU A 16 31.12 -12.35 -16.87
N TRP A 17 30.32 -12.94 -15.99
CA TRP A 17 29.65 -12.19 -14.93
C TRP A 17 30.30 -12.57 -13.61
N PRO A 18 30.77 -11.60 -12.80
CA PRO A 18 31.39 -11.90 -11.52
C PRO A 18 30.32 -12.48 -10.58
N GLU A 19 30.57 -13.70 -10.09
CA GLU A 19 29.88 -14.32 -8.97
C GLU A 19 30.12 -13.45 -7.71
N GLY A 20 29.28 -12.42 -7.53
CA GLY A 20 29.19 -11.61 -6.32
C GLY A 20 28.23 -12.24 -5.31
N PRO A 21 28.38 -11.96 -4.01
CA PRO A 21 27.59 -12.59 -2.97
C PRO A 21 26.10 -12.26 -3.16
N ALA A 22 25.25 -13.25 -2.94
CA ALA A 22 23.81 -13.14 -2.99
C ALA A 22 23.30 -12.21 -1.87
N ASP A 23 23.27 -10.90 -2.14
CA ASP A 23 22.44 -9.87 -1.47
C ASP A 23 22.33 -8.63 -2.38
N ARG A 24 22.00 -8.87 -3.66
CA ARG A 24 21.50 -7.84 -4.56
C ARG A 24 20.28 -8.44 -5.21
N PHE A 25 19.11 -8.29 -4.60
CA PHE A 25 17.86 -8.69 -5.24
C PHE A 25 17.80 -7.95 -6.58
N PRO A 26 17.90 -8.64 -7.74
CA PRO A 26 17.41 -8.01 -8.94
C PRO A 26 15.94 -7.78 -8.66
N CYS A 27 15.52 -6.54 -8.54
CA CYS A 27 14.12 -6.14 -8.36
C CYS A 27 13.29 -6.38 -9.64
N MET A 28 13.69 -7.39 -10.39
CA MET A 28 13.06 -7.95 -11.56
C MET A 28 12.45 -9.28 -11.13
N SER A 29 11.12 -9.38 -11.15
CA SER A 29 10.44 -10.64 -10.79
C SER A 29 9.18 -10.83 -11.61
N ASN A 30 8.81 -12.10 -11.83
CA ASN A 30 7.55 -12.47 -12.43
C ASN A 30 6.70 -13.22 -11.39
N PHE A 31 5.47 -12.75 -11.23
CA PHE A 31 4.47 -13.27 -10.32
C PHE A 31 3.36 -13.97 -11.10
N THR A 32 3.17 -15.26 -10.85
CA THR A 32 2.11 -16.07 -11.45
C THR A 32 1.09 -16.60 -10.45
N ALA A 33 1.35 -16.41 -9.15
CA ALA A 33 0.41 -16.76 -8.10
C ALA A 33 -0.83 -15.84 -8.13
N PRO A 34 -2.01 -16.31 -7.75
CA PRO A 34 -3.25 -15.53 -7.79
C PRO A 34 -3.26 -14.36 -6.81
N SER A 35 -2.38 -14.33 -5.82
CA SER A 35 -2.18 -13.19 -4.95
C SER A 35 -0.73 -13.13 -4.48
N GLY A 36 -0.30 -11.95 -4.04
CA GLY A 36 1.05 -11.74 -3.53
C GLY A 36 1.32 -10.29 -3.14
N THR A 37 2.57 -10.02 -2.83
CA THR A 37 3.05 -8.71 -2.38
C THR A 37 4.27 -8.29 -3.17
N VAL A 38 4.27 -7.05 -3.62
CA VAL A 38 5.39 -6.37 -4.27
C VAL A 38 5.89 -5.30 -3.32
N LEU A 39 7.15 -5.44 -2.92
CA LEU A 39 7.84 -4.48 -2.07
C LEU A 39 8.94 -3.80 -2.90
N SER A 40 9.16 -2.51 -2.66
CA SER A 40 10.41 -1.89 -3.12
C SER A 40 11.62 -2.54 -2.44
N PRO A 41 12.81 -2.53 -3.08
CA PRO A 41 14.03 -3.00 -2.43
C PRO A 41 14.23 -2.35 -1.07
N ASP A 42 14.65 -3.14 -0.09
CA ASP A 42 14.95 -2.73 1.28
C ASP A 42 13.78 -2.08 2.07
N TYR A 43 12.54 -2.17 1.57
CA TYR A 43 11.36 -1.71 2.32
C TYR A 43 11.26 -2.41 3.70
N PRO A 44 11.03 -1.67 4.81
CA PRO A 44 10.71 -0.24 4.90
C PRO A 44 11.90 0.69 5.21
N GLU A 45 13.13 0.17 5.19
CA GLU A 45 14.36 0.93 5.53
C GLU A 45 14.67 2.03 4.51
N GLY A 46 14.10 1.92 3.31
CA GLY A 46 14.23 2.89 2.23
C GLY A 46 14.98 2.31 1.04
N TYR A 47 14.53 2.67 -0.14
CA TYR A 47 15.01 2.08 -1.38
C TYR A 47 16.33 2.74 -1.84
N GLY A 48 17.16 2.04 -2.62
CA GLY A 48 18.42 2.60 -3.13
C GLY A 48 18.27 3.58 -4.31
N ASN A 49 19.32 4.35 -4.57
CA ASN A 49 19.38 5.25 -5.74
C ASN A 49 19.73 4.50 -7.04
N ASN A 50 19.44 5.10 -8.19
CA ASN A 50 19.74 4.63 -9.55
C ASN A 50 19.11 3.26 -9.86
N MET A 51 17.88 3.06 -9.40
CA MET A 51 17.18 1.80 -9.59
C MET A 51 16.29 1.80 -10.81
N ASN A 52 16.19 0.63 -11.43
CA ASN A 52 15.25 0.36 -12.50
C ASN A 52 14.68 -1.04 -12.29
N CYS A 53 13.57 -1.08 -11.57
CA CYS A 53 12.92 -2.30 -11.13
C CYS A 53 11.69 -2.58 -11.98
N VAL A 54 11.44 -3.86 -12.26
CA VAL A 54 10.35 -4.29 -13.13
C VAL A 54 9.71 -5.54 -12.55
N TRP A 55 8.47 -5.43 -12.11
CA TRP A 55 7.68 -6.59 -11.72
C TRP A 55 6.60 -6.87 -12.76
N LEU A 56 6.51 -8.12 -13.18
CA LEU A 56 5.48 -8.61 -14.08
C LEU A 56 4.53 -9.49 -13.28
N ILE A 57 3.23 -9.21 -13.33
CA ILE A 57 2.19 -10.01 -12.69
C ILE A 57 1.33 -10.59 -13.81
N GLN A 58 1.32 -11.92 -13.93
CA GLN A 58 0.56 -12.65 -14.94
C GLN A 58 -0.42 -13.59 -14.24
N SER A 59 -1.71 -13.39 -14.52
CA SER A 59 -2.80 -14.24 -14.02
C SER A 59 -3.40 -15.09 -15.15
N GLU A 60 -4.29 -16.01 -14.80
CA GLU A 60 -4.96 -16.86 -15.78
C GLU A 60 -5.74 -16.04 -16.82
N PRO A 61 -5.76 -16.46 -18.11
CA PRO A 61 -6.53 -15.77 -19.14
C PRO A 61 -8.00 -15.59 -18.76
N GLY A 62 -8.52 -14.39 -18.95
CA GLY A 62 -9.88 -14.04 -18.51
C GLY A 62 -10.00 -13.60 -17.04
N SER A 63 -8.89 -13.54 -16.31
CA SER A 63 -8.84 -12.88 -15.00
C SER A 63 -8.43 -11.41 -15.13
N ARG A 64 -8.66 -10.66 -14.06
CA ARG A 64 -8.18 -9.29 -13.86
C ARG A 64 -7.37 -9.23 -12.57
N ILE A 65 -6.51 -8.23 -12.45
CA ILE A 65 -5.60 -8.04 -11.32
C ILE A 65 -5.98 -6.74 -10.60
N HIS A 66 -6.23 -6.83 -9.30
CA HIS A 66 -6.43 -5.70 -8.40
C HIS A 66 -5.14 -5.39 -7.66
N LEU A 67 -4.75 -4.11 -7.61
CA LEU A 67 -3.61 -3.60 -6.84
C LEU A 67 -4.11 -2.78 -5.66
N ALA A 68 -3.62 -3.10 -4.48
CA ALA A 68 -3.84 -2.36 -3.24
C ALA A 68 -2.53 -1.77 -2.73
N PHE A 69 -2.51 -0.44 -2.57
CA PHE A 69 -1.37 0.32 -2.07
C PHE A 69 -1.50 0.45 -0.55
N ASN A 70 -0.69 -0.31 0.19
CA ASN A 70 -0.75 -0.35 1.65
C ASN A 70 0.12 0.73 2.30
N ASP A 71 1.26 1.04 1.66
CA ASP A 71 2.17 2.13 2.03
C ASP A 71 2.88 2.63 0.78
N PHE A 72 3.17 3.92 0.72
CA PHE A 72 3.78 4.56 -0.44
C PHE A 72 4.50 5.84 -0.05
N ASP A 73 5.80 5.87 -0.29
CA ASP A 73 6.69 7.00 -0.01
C ASP A 73 7.87 6.99 -0.98
N LEU A 74 7.74 7.77 -2.05
CA LEU A 74 8.77 8.00 -3.07
C LEU A 74 9.17 9.47 -3.12
N GLU A 75 10.39 9.76 -3.60
CA GLU A 75 10.82 11.13 -3.85
C GLU A 75 10.05 11.74 -5.03
N ALA A 76 9.28 12.80 -4.75
CA ALA A 76 8.61 13.56 -5.79
C ALA A 76 9.47 14.70 -6.33
N PRO A 77 9.49 14.94 -7.66
CA PRO A 77 8.85 14.19 -8.75
C PRO A 77 9.80 13.23 -9.49
N TYR A 78 11.00 13.00 -8.94
CA TYR A 78 12.11 12.34 -9.63
C TYR A 78 11.95 10.81 -9.66
N ASP A 79 11.48 10.23 -8.56
CA ASP A 79 11.25 8.80 -8.43
C ASP A 79 9.80 8.47 -8.71
N ALA A 80 9.56 7.43 -9.52
CA ALA A 80 8.20 7.12 -9.94
C ALA A 80 7.96 5.62 -10.12
N LEU A 81 6.78 5.18 -9.65
CA LEU A 81 6.19 3.90 -9.98
C LEU A 81 5.19 4.06 -11.11
N THR A 82 5.43 3.43 -12.25
CA THR A 82 4.53 3.39 -13.40
C THR A 82 3.85 2.02 -13.47
N VAL A 83 2.52 2.01 -13.51
CA VAL A 83 1.71 0.80 -13.64
C VAL A 83 1.15 0.73 -15.06
N LYS A 84 1.45 -0.37 -15.74
CA LYS A 84 1.04 -0.66 -17.11
C LYS A 84 0.16 -1.91 -17.17
N ASP A 85 -0.89 -1.85 -17.97
CA ASP A 85 -1.88 -2.91 -18.17
C ASP A 85 -1.77 -3.48 -19.58
N GLY A 86 -1.59 -4.79 -19.68
CA GLY A 86 -1.38 -5.52 -20.93
C GLY A 86 0.06 -5.99 -21.16
N GLU A 87 0.23 -6.80 -22.21
CA GLU A 87 1.51 -7.33 -22.69
C GLU A 87 1.63 -7.09 -24.21
N GLY A 88 2.82 -6.75 -24.70
CA GLY A 88 3.06 -6.51 -26.13
C GLY A 88 2.67 -5.11 -26.63
N GLY A 89 1.89 -5.02 -27.71
CA GLY A 89 1.52 -3.74 -28.36
C GLY A 89 0.36 -2.97 -27.70
N GLU A 90 -0.39 -3.62 -26.81
CA GLU A 90 -1.60 -3.10 -26.15
C GLU A 90 -1.30 -2.72 -24.69
N VAL A 91 -0.16 -2.07 -24.44
CA VAL A 91 0.31 -1.72 -23.08
C VAL A 91 -0.16 -0.31 -22.72
N ALA A 92 -1.24 -0.21 -21.94
CA ALA A 92 -1.78 1.05 -21.47
C ALA A 92 -1.16 1.46 -20.13
N VAL A 93 -0.70 2.71 -19.98
CA VAL A 93 -0.29 3.25 -18.67
C VAL A 93 -1.55 3.62 -17.90
N ILE A 94 -1.85 2.88 -16.82
CA ILE A 94 -3.03 3.09 -15.99
C ILE A 94 -2.74 3.94 -14.74
N GLY A 95 -1.46 4.18 -14.43
CA GLY A 95 -1.05 5.06 -13.35
C GLY A 95 0.44 5.36 -13.37
N ARG A 96 0.81 6.55 -12.90
CA ARG A 96 2.19 6.93 -12.60
C ARG A 96 2.18 7.71 -11.29
N PHE A 97 2.88 7.20 -10.29
CA PHE A 97 2.78 7.67 -8.90
C PHE A 97 4.16 8.05 -8.37
N SER A 98 4.17 9.07 -7.51
CA SER A 98 5.36 9.63 -6.88
C SER A 98 4.93 10.41 -5.62
N GLY A 99 5.85 10.72 -4.71
CA GLY A 99 5.54 11.36 -3.42
C GLY A 99 5.13 10.38 -2.33
N ALA A 100 4.66 10.95 -1.21
CA ALA A 100 4.26 10.21 0.00
C ALA A 100 2.75 10.01 0.16
N GLU A 101 1.95 10.42 -0.84
CA GLU A 101 0.51 10.18 -0.85
C GLU A 101 0.23 8.81 -1.45
N SER A 102 -0.42 7.93 -0.70
CA SER A 102 -0.78 6.59 -1.17
C SER A 102 -1.81 6.66 -2.30
N PRO A 103 -1.54 6.05 -3.47
CA PRO A 103 -2.48 6.02 -4.57
C PRO A 103 -3.78 5.30 -4.24
N THR A 104 -4.83 5.63 -4.97
CA THR A 104 -6.06 4.82 -4.94
C THR A 104 -5.81 3.44 -5.54
N HIS A 105 -6.55 2.45 -5.04
CA HIS A 105 -6.48 1.08 -5.55
C HIS A 105 -6.77 1.03 -7.06
N LEU A 106 -6.02 0.22 -7.79
CA LEU A 106 -6.15 0.08 -9.23
C LEU A 106 -6.66 -1.31 -9.60
N THR A 107 -7.34 -1.41 -10.73
CA THR A 107 -7.79 -2.70 -11.28
C THR A 107 -7.48 -2.74 -12.77
N SER A 108 -6.81 -3.81 -13.20
CA SER A 108 -6.48 -4.03 -14.61
C SER A 108 -7.71 -4.42 -15.42
N SER A 109 -7.62 -4.19 -16.72
CA SER A 109 -8.55 -4.68 -17.73
C SER A 109 -8.10 -6.02 -18.33
N THR A 110 -6.80 -6.31 -18.31
CA THR A 110 -6.21 -7.56 -18.80
C THR A 110 -5.75 -8.47 -17.66
N ASN A 111 -5.28 -9.66 -18.01
CA ASN A 111 -4.70 -10.62 -17.05
C ASN A 111 -3.19 -10.38 -16.80
N THR A 112 -2.60 -9.31 -17.34
CA THR A 112 -1.18 -8.98 -17.20
C THR A 112 -0.97 -7.54 -16.75
N LEU A 113 -0.23 -7.35 -15.66
CA LEU A 113 0.21 -6.03 -15.18
C LEU A 113 1.72 -5.95 -15.10
N ARG A 114 2.29 -4.81 -15.48
CA ARG A 114 3.71 -4.50 -15.37
C ARG A 114 3.92 -3.25 -14.53
N LEU A 115 4.66 -3.41 -13.44
CA LEU A 115 5.04 -2.34 -12.52
C LEU A 115 6.50 -1.97 -12.80
N GLU A 116 6.75 -0.71 -13.14
CA GLU A 116 8.09 -0.19 -13.41
C GLU A 116 8.42 0.90 -12.39
N PHE A 117 9.40 0.64 -11.54
CA PHE A 117 9.89 1.63 -10.58
C PHE A 117 11.25 2.15 -11.01
N GLN A 118 11.36 3.47 -11.13
CA GLN A 118 12.60 4.15 -11.45
C GLN A 118 12.95 5.12 -10.32
N ALA A 119 14.17 5.02 -9.83
CA ALA A 119 14.75 5.94 -8.85
C ALA A 119 15.97 6.64 -9.44
N ASP A 120 16.09 7.94 -9.18
CA ASP A 120 17.15 8.82 -9.63
C ASP A 120 18.44 8.62 -8.80
N HIS A 121 19.46 9.44 -9.02
CA HIS A 121 20.77 9.30 -8.38
C HIS A 121 20.86 9.68 -6.89
N SER A 122 19.83 10.29 -6.30
CA SER A 122 19.90 10.89 -4.97
C SER A 122 18.55 10.89 -4.26
N MET A 123 18.56 10.95 -2.91
CA MET A 123 17.35 10.97 -2.08
C MET A 123 16.46 9.72 -2.24
N SER A 124 15.86 9.30 -1.15
CA SER A 124 15.01 8.10 -1.15
C SER A 124 13.94 8.23 -0.08
N GLY A 125 12.73 7.77 -0.39
CA GLY A 125 11.68 7.53 0.60
C GLY A 125 11.76 6.12 1.19
N ARG A 126 10.79 5.77 2.04
CA ARG A 126 10.66 4.40 2.57
C ARG A 126 10.34 3.36 1.50
N GLY A 127 9.78 3.79 0.37
CA GLY A 127 9.38 2.94 -0.74
C GLY A 127 7.90 2.58 -0.71
N PHE A 128 7.56 1.37 -1.15
CA PHE A 128 6.15 0.97 -1.25
C PHE A 128 5.91 -0.48 -0.85
N ASN A 129 4.68 -0.70 -0.37
CA ASN A 129 4.11 -2.01 -0.13
C ASN A 129 2.79 -2.14 -0.90
N ILE A 130 2.79 -2.99 -1.92
CA ILE A 130 1.64 -3.21 -2.79
C ILE A 130 1.24 -4.68 -2.72
N THR A 131 0.00 -4.96 -2.38
CA THR A 131 -0.58 -6.29 -2.49
C THR A 131 -1.40 -6.41 -3.76
N TYR A 132 -1.28 -7.53 -4.45
CA TYR A 132 -2.08 -7.82 -5.63
C TYR A 132 -2.93 -9.08 -5.44
N SER A 133 -4.07 -9.13 -6.11
CA SER A 133 -4.93 -10.30 -6.20
C SER A 133 -5.57 -10.39 -7.58
N SER A 134 -5.67 -11.62 -8.12
CA SER A 134 -6.37 -11.92 -9.35
C SER A 134 -7.76 -12.45 -9.06
N PHE A 135 -8.73 -12.05 -9.87
CA PHE A 135 -10.12 -12.48 -9.76
C PHE A 135 -10.72 -12.66 -11.15
N GLY A 136 -11.72 -13.53 -11.27
CA GLY A 136 -12.33 -13.85 -12.56
C GLY A 136 -13.05 -12.67 -13.22
N HIS A 137 -13.24 -12.71 -14.54
CA HIS A 137 -13.99 -11.67 -15.27
C HIS A 137 -15.42 -11.45 -14.73
N ASN A 138 -16.03 -12.47 -14.15
CA ASN A 138 -17.38 -12.44 -13.58
C ASN A 138 -17.38 -12.27 -12.05
N GLU A 139 -16.24 -11.91 -11.47
CA GLU A 139 -16.07 -11.71 -10.04
C GLU A 139 -15.75 -10.24 -9.76
N CYS A 140 -16.14 -9.80 -8.56
CA CYS A 140 -15.73 -8.53 -8.01
C CYS A 140 -14.42 -8.69 -7.21
N PRO A 141 -13.58 -7.65 -7.11
CA PRO A 141 -12.39 -7.67 -6.26
C PRO A 141 -12.79 -7.95 -4.80
N ASP A 142 -11.97 -8.67 -4.03
CA ASP A 142 -12.23 -8.84 -2.60
C ASP A 142 -12.24 -7.45 -1.91
N PRO A 143 -13.34 -7.04 -1.26
CA PRO A 143 -13.42 -5.77 -0.55
C PRO A 143 -12.55 -5.75 0.73
N GLY A 144 -11.95 -6.88 1.10
CA GLY A 144 -11.22 -7.03 2.34
C GLY A 144 -12.14 -7.03 3.56
N VAL A 145 -11.54 -7.03 4.75
CA VAL A 145 -12.26 -6.88 6.01
C VAL A 145 -11.94 -5.49 6.58
N PRO A 146 -12.93 -4.57 6.65
CA PRO A 146 -12.70 -3.25 7.21
C PRO A 146 -12.26 -3.32 8.68
N ILE A 147 -11.42 -2.37 9.10
CA ILE A 147 -10.91 -2.30 10.47
C ILE A 147 -12.08 -2.11 11.45
N ASN A 148 -12.07 -2.84 12.57
CA ASN A 148 -13.14 -2.84 13.58
C ASN A 148 -14.52 -3.24 13.00
N ALA A 149 -14.51 -4.13 12.01
CA ALA A 149 -15.71 -4.68 11.41
C ALA A 149 -15.57 -6.18 11.14
N ARG A 150 -16.71 -6.83 11.00
CA ARG A 150 -16.82 -8.24 10.62
C ARG A 150 -17.54 -8.33 9.28
N ARG A 151 -16.96 -9.12 8.38
CA ARG A 151 -17.53 -9.43 7.07
C ARG A 151 -18.31 -10.74 7.13
N PHE A 152 -19.49 -10.76 6.51
CA PHE A 152 -20.32 -11.94 6.32
C PHE A 152 -20.50 -12.18 4.81
N GLY A 153 -20.40 -13.46 4.42
CA GLY A 153 -20.43 -13.88 3.03
C GLY A 153 -19.05 -13.79 2.36
N ASP A 154 -18.74 -14.80 1.55
CA ASP A 154 -17.47 -15.03 0.85
C ASP A 154 -17.64 -15.25 -0.66
N SER A 155 -18.86 -15.04 -1.18
CA SER A 155 -19.14 -15.13 -2.61
C SER A 155 -18.90 -13.79 -3.30
N PHE A 156 -17.85 -13.73 -4.12
CA PHE A 156 -17.50 -12.56 -4.94
C PHE A 156 -17.97 -12.66 -6.39
N GLN A 157 -18.65 -13.75 -6.74
CA GLN A 157 -19.20 -13.96 -8.08
C GLN A 157 -20.36 -13.00 -8.36
N LEU A 158 -20.65 -12.76 -9.64
CA LEU A 158 -21.78 -11.94 -10.07
C LEU A 158 -23.09 -12.39 -9.41
N GLY A 159 -23.76 -11.47 -8.70
CA GLY A 159 -24.96 -11.73 -7.90
C GLY A 159 -24.68 -12.12 -6.44
N GLY A 160 -23.43 -12.43 -6.09
CA GLY A 160 -22.97 -12.63 -4.71
C GLY A 160 -23.06 -11.34 -3.90
N SER A 161 -23.25 -11.47 -2.59
CA SER A 161 -23.35 -10.33 -1.68
C SER A 161 -22.49 -10.53 -0.45
N VAL A 162 -21.97 -9.41 0.03
CA VAL A 162 -21.11 -9.33 1.20
C VAL A 162 -21.71 -8.27 2.13
N SER A 163 -21.87 -8.63 3.39
CA SER A 163 -22.36 -7.72 4.42
C SER A 163 -21.26 -7.40 5.42
N VAL A 164 -21.17 -6.13 5.84
CA VAL A 164 -20.18 -5.69 6.83
C VAL A 164 -20.92 -5.13 8.03
N VAL A 165 -20.61 -5.67 9.21
CA VAL A 165 -21.17 -5.23 10.49
C VAL A 165 -20.03 -4.70 11.34
N CYS A 166 -20.16 -3.48 11.85
CA CYS A 166 -19.17 -2.89 12.75
C CYS A 166 -19.14 -3.64 14.08
N GLU A 167 -17.95 -3.74 14.69
CA GLU A 167 -17.80 -4.30 16.03
C GLU A 167 -18.38 -3.39 17.11
N ASP A 168 -18.58 -3.93 18.31
CA ASP A 168 -19.17 -3.21 19.43
C ASP A 168 -18.42 -1.90 19.72
N GLY A 169 -19.16 -0.79 19.79
CA GLY A 169 -18.59 0.54 20.02
C GLY A 169 -18.23 1.32 18.74
N PHE A 170 -18.34 0.70 17.56
CA PHE A 170 -18.13 1.36 16.27
C PHE A 170 -19.45 1.59 15.54
N ILE A 171 -19.51 2.65 14.72
CA ILE A 171 -20.64 2.95 13.84
C ILE A 171 -20.17 3.03 12.40
N LYS A 172 -21.04 2.57 11.50
CA LYS A 172 -20.84 2.73 10.06
C LYS A 172 -20.99 4.20 9.71
N THR A 173 -19.94 4.82 9.19
CA THR A 173 -19.96 6.23 8.78
C THR A 173 -20.06 6.40 7.28
N GLN A 174 -19.65 5.38 6.50
CA GLN A 174 -19.65 5.41 5.04
C GLN A 174 -20.03 4.01 4.50
N GLY A 175 -20.62 3.97 3.30
CA GLY A 175 -20.94 2.73 2.58
C GLY A 175 -22.28 2.07 2.92
N ALA A 176 -22.62 1.04 2.14
CA ALA A 176 -23.85 0.26 2.29
C ALA A 176 -23.64 -0.94 3.22
N GLU A 177 -24.61 -1.32 4.05
CA GLU A 177 -24.46 -2.48 4.96
C GLU A 177 -24.16 -3.79 4.22
N THR A 178 -24.75 -3.92 3.04
CA THR A 178 -24.55 -5.05 2.13
C THR A 178 -24.20 -4.49 0.76
N ILE A 179 -23.11 -4.99 0.18
CA ILE A 179 -22.71 -4.73 -1.20
C ILE A 179 -22.93 -6.00 -2.02
N THR A 180 -23.47 -5.84 -3.23
CA THR A 180 -23.74 -6.94 -4.15
C THR A 180 -22.85 -6.79 -5.38
N CYS A 181 -22.26 -7.88 -5.83
CA CYS A 181 -21.47 -7.89 -7.04
C CYS A 181 -22.39 -7.83 -8.26
N GLN A 182 -22.33 -6.74 -9.02
CA GLN A 182 -23.26 -6.48 -10.13
C GLN A 182 -22.52 -6.07 -11.40
N LEU A 183 -23.22 -6.19 -12.53
CA LEU A 183 -22.72 -5.74 -13.83
C LEU A 183 -23.22 -4.31 -14.08
N ASP A 184 -22.34 -3.32 -14.02
CA ASP A 184 -22.64 -1.94 -14.39
C ASP A 184 -21.90 -1.57 -15.68
N LYS A 185 -22.65 -1.19 -16.73
CA LYS A 185 -22.13 -0.80 -18.05
C LYS A 185 -21.08 -1.77 -18.63
N GLY A 186 -21.28 -3.07 -18.43
CA GLY A 186 -20.39 -4.12 -18.94
C GLY A 186 -19.16 -4.41 -18.07
N LYS A 187 -19.01 -3.75 -16.91
CA LYS A 187 -17.97 -4.03 -15.92
C LYS A 187 -18.58 -4.63 -14.66
N VAL A 188 -17.93 -5.66 -14.13
CA VAL A 188 -18.34 -6.30 -12.88
C VAL A 188 -17.74 -5.52 -11.72
N MET A 189 -18.60 -4.98 -10.87
CA MET A 189 -18.20 -4.11 -9.75
C MET A 189 -19.21 -4.18 -8.61
N TRP A 190 -18.76 -3.84 -7.40
CA TRP A 190 -19.62 -3.78 -6.22
C TRP A 190 -20.69 -2.70 -6.38
N SER A 191 -21.89 -2.97 -5.85
CA SER A 191 -23.03 -2.06 -5.92
C SER A 191 -22.86 -0.73 -5.18
N GLY A 192 -21.84 -0.62 -4.34
CA GLY A 192 -21.51 0.58 -3.59
C GLY A 192 -20.13 0.50 -2.96
N PRO A 193 -19.69 1.59 -2.30
CA PRO A 193 -18.41 1.63 -1.62
C PRO A 193 -18.39 0.73 -0.38
N ILE A 194 -17.20 0.21 -0.08
CA ILE A 194 -16.95 -0.68 1.06
C ILE A 194 -17.22 0.08 2.37
N PRO A 195 -17.91 -0.52 3.35
CA PRO A 195 -18.29 0.17 4.59
C PRO A 195 -17.09 0.50 5.46
N LYS A 196 -17.09 1.73 6.00
CA LYS A 196 -16.11 2.16 6.99
C LYS A 196 -16.76 2.27 8.37
N CYS A 197 -16.12 1.66 9.36
CA CYS A 197 -16.51 1.72 10.76
C CYS A 197 -15.60 2.67 11.53
N GLU A 198 -16.18 3.66 12.20
CA GLU A 198 -15.45 4.60 13.06
C GLU A 198 -15.98 4.51 14.48
N GLY A 199 -15.10 4.73 15.47
CA GLY A 199 -15.48 4.64 16.87
C GLY A 199 -16.56 5.67 17.15
N LYS A 200 -17.60 5.29 17.90
CA LYS A 200 -18.55 6.27 18.44
C LYS A 200 -17.72 7.27 19.27
N GLY A 201 -17.61 8.50 18.79
CA GLY A 201 -17.09 9.58 19.61
C GLY A 201 -17.86 9.53 20.92
N ALA A 202 -17.16 9.42 22.04
CA ALA A 202 -17.79 9.40 23.34
C ALA A 202 -18.63 10.68 23.46
N GLU A 203 -19.94 10.58 23.25
CA GLU A 203 -20.87 11.58 23.74
C GLU A 203 -20.63 11.60 25.25
N SER A 204 -20.12 12.72 25.72
CA SER A 204 -19.83 13.02 27.11
C SER A 204 -21.14 13.02 27.91
N GLY A 205 -21.63 11.84 28.25
CA GLY A 205 -22.88 11.60 28.97
C GLY A 205 -22.77 10.53 30.06
N GLY A 206 -21.55 10.13 30.44
CA GLY A 206 -21.30 9.20 31.55
C GLY A 206 -20.27 9.78 32.55
N PRO A 207 -20.32 9.40 33.85
CA PRO A 207 -19.73 10.19 34.95
C PRO A 207 -18.19 10.23 35.03
N PHE A 208 -17.46 9.71 34.04
CA PHE A 208 -16.00 9.58 34.07
C PHE A 208 -15.29 10.23 32.86
N GLY A 209 -15.89 11.25 32.25
CA GLY A 209 -15.29 12.03 31.15
C GLY A 209 -14.27 13.09 31.58
N GLY A 210 -13.27 12.71 32.39
CA GLY A 210 -12.38 13.65 33.09
C GLY A 210 -10.88 13.50 32.82
N TYR A 211 -10.41 13.27 31.59
CA TYR A 211 -8.96 13.32 31.31
C TYR A 211 -8.51 14.05 30.04
N ASN A 212 -9.40 14.46 29.13
CA ASN A 212 -9.01 15.16 27.89
C ASN A 212 -9.50 16.60 27.75
N ARG A 213 -9.82 17.27 28.87
CA ARG A 213 -10.10 18.72 28.91
C ARG A 213 -9.07 19.51 29.73
N LEU A 214 -7.80 19.10 29.70
CA LEU A 214 -6.69 19.87 30.30
C LEU A 214 -5.55 20.23 29.33
N LEU A 215 -5.55 19.72 28.08
CA LEU A 215 -4.51 20.05 27.10
C LEU A 215 -4.94 21.08 26.04
N ARG A 216 -6.19 21.55 26.05
CA ARG A 216 -6.69 22.58 25.12
C ARG A 216 -7.32 23.78 25.85
N ALA A 217 -6.66 24.22 26.92
CA ALA A 217 -6.96 25.46 27.62
C ALA A 217 -5.69 26.02 28.27
N LYS A 218 -4.63 26.22 27.49
CA LYS A 218 -3.43 26.93 27.97
C LYS A 218 -2.60 27.60 26.86
N SER A 219 -3.19 27.94 25.71
CA SER A 219 -2.46 28.64 24.64
C SER A 219 -3.09 29.95 24.16
N GLU A 220 -4.16 30.47 24.77
CA GLU A 220 -4.86 31.66 24.22
C GLU A 220 -5.04 32.85 25.19
N HIS A 221 -4.37 32.89 26.34
CA HIS A 221 -4.50 34.03 27.27
C HIS A 221 -3.14 34.52 27.82
N CYS A 222 -2.21 34.90 26.95
CA CYS A 222 -1.02 35.65 27.38
C CYS A 222 -0.43 36.56 26.28
N ALA A 223 -1.27 37.29 25.54
CA ALA A 223 -0.83 38.18 24.46
C ALA A 223 -1.18 39.67 24.64
N THR A 224 -1.62 40.13 25.81
CA THR A 224 -1.75 41.56 26.11
C THR A 224 -1.47 41.86 27.60
N SER A 225 -0.39 42.60 27.84
CA SER A 225 0.22 43.12 29.09
C SER A 225 -0.74 43.88 30.05
N PRO A 226 -0.37 44.28 31.31
CA PRO A 226 0.78 43.93 32.15
C PRO A 226 0.38 43.49 33.60
N CYS A 227 0.93 42.38 34.09
CA CYS A 227 1.01 42.08 35.53
C CYS A 227 2.45 41.67 35.87
N TRP A 228 3.39 42.59 35.62
CA TRP A 228 4.63 42.64 36.37
C TRP A 228 4.32 43.27 37.73
N PHE A 229 4.99 42.81 38.78
CA PHE A 229 4.72 43.06 40.22
C PHE A 229 3.66 42.12 40.81
N LEU A 230 4.11 40.95 41.29
CA LEU A 230 3.72 40.29 42.56
C LEU A 230 4.19 38.81 42.59
N LEU A 231 5.42 38.54 42.15
CA LEU A 231 6.05 37.20 42.27
C LEU A 231 7.50 37.34 42.75
N LEU A 232 7.69 38.05 43.86
CA LEU A 232 9.00 38.21 44.52
C LEU A 232 8.93 38.11 46.06
N ALA A 233 7.89 37.47 46.61
CA ALA A 233 7.78 37.26 48.06
C ALA A 233 7.13 35.90 48.39
N ALA A 234 7.77 34.79 48.03
CA ALA A 234 7.46 33.46 48.59
C ALA A 234 8.54 32.39 48.29
N VAL A 235 9.82 32.78 48.15
CA VAL A 235 10.93 31.80 48.09
C VAL A 235 12.03 32.26 49.04
N THR A 236 11.74 32.25 50.33
CA THR A 236 12.72 32.29 51.42
C THR A 236 12.06 31.67 52.65
N GLN A 237 12.09 30.34 52.72
CA GLN A 237 12.13 29.53 53.94
C GLN A 237 11.86 28.07 53.55
N ILE A 238 12.93 27.39 53.12
CA ILE A 238 13.29 26.00 53.44
C ILE A 238 14.76 25.93 53.00
N LEU A 239 15.66 26.26 53.92
CA LEU A 239 17.01 25.70 54.13
C LEU A 239 17.80 26.69 55.02
N ILE A 240 17.96 26.24 56.28
CA ILE A 240 18.79 26.77 57.39
C ILE A 240 18.22 28.01 58.09
#